data_AF-A0A3B0UVR5-F1
#
_entry.id   AF-A0A3B0UVR5-F1
#
_cell.length_a   1.000
_cell.length_b   1.000
_cell.length_c   1.000
_cell.angle_alpha   90.00
_cell.angle_beta   90.00
_cell.angle_gamma   90.00
#
_symmetry.space_group_name_H-M   'P 1'
#
loop_
_entity.id
_entity.type
_entity.pdbx_description
1 polymer ?
#
loop_
_entity_poly.entity_id
_entity_poly.type
_entity_poly.pdbx_seq_one_letter_code
_entity_poly.pdbx_strand_id
1 'polypeptide(L)' 'MPTLLLRCVAPLQSWDTQSNFGVRTSGREPSKSGIVGLLCAALGRPRTEPVADLAALQMGVRVDRE' A
#
# COMPACT_ATOMS: atom_id res chain seq x y z
N MET A 1 -9.49 -1.69 -19.43
CA MET A 1 -8.07 -1.71 -19.01
C MET A 1 -7.83 -2.97 -18.21
N PRO A 2 -6.69 -3.67 -18.39
CA PRO A 2 -6.33 -4.78 -17.51
C PRO A 2 -6.08 -4.28 -16.09
N THR A 3 -6.44 -5.08 -15.09
CA THR A 3 -6.30 -4.74 -13.67
C THR A 3 -5.59 -5.87 -12.92
N LEU A 4 -4.53 -5.54 -12.19
CA LEU A 4 -3.88 -6.45 -11.28
C LEU A 4 -4.69 -6.52 -9.98
N LEU A 5 -5.07 -7.72 -9.56
CA LEU A 5 -5.72 -7.97 -8.28
C LEU A 5 -4.69 -8.46 -7.26
N LEU A 6 -4.68 -7.85 -6.07
CA LEU A 6 -3.84 -8.24 -4.95
C LEU A 6 -4.72 -8.68 -3.78
N ARG A 7 -4.28 -9.72 -3.05
CA ARG A 7 -4.95 -10.18 -1.83
C ARG A 7 -4.14 -9.78 -0.61
N CYS A 8 -4.68 -8.87 0.20
CA CYS A 8 -4.07 -8.41 1.45
C CYS A 8 -4.71 -9.13 2.65
N VAL A 9 -4.23 -10.34 2.95
CA VAL A 9 -4.76 -11.16 4.04
C VAL A 9 -3.61 -11.57 4.97
N ALA A 10 -3.77 -11.26 6.24
CA ALA A 10 -2.84 -11.59 7.31
C ALA A 10 -3.57 -11.51 8.66
N PRO A 11 -3.08 -12.19 9.72
CA PRO A 11 -3.67 -12.08 11.06
C PRO A 11 -3.58 -10.66 11.64
N LEU A 12 -2.55 -9.90 11.25
CA LEU A 12 -2.34 -8.52 11.66
C LEU A 12 -1.90 -7.70 10.44
N GLN A 13 -2.41 -6.48 10.34
CA GLN A 13 -2.05 -5.52 9.28
C GLN A 13 -1.98 -4.11 9.86
N SER A 14 -1.20 -3.23 9.22
CA SER A 14 -1.08 -1.83 9.60
C SER A 14 -0.88 -0.95 8.38
N TRP A 15 -1.76 0.04 8.18
CA TRP A 15 -1.88 0.84 6.97
C TRP A 15 -2.02 2.33 7.28
N ASP A 16 -1.01 2.90 7.93
CA ASP A 16 -1.05 4.31 8.33
C ASP A 16 -1.00 5.27 7.12
N THR A 17 -1.74 6.37 7.22
CA THR A 17 -1.66 7.52 6.30
C THR A 17 -1.33 8.82 7.02
N GLN A 18 -1.30 8.80 8.37
CA GLN A 18 -1.01 9.94 9.22
C GLN A 18 0.33 9.74 9.90
N SER A 19 1.35 10.50 9.50
CA SER A 19 2.68 10.38 10.10
C SER A 19 2.85 11.34 11.28
N ASN A 20 2.25 11.01 12.42
CA ASN A 20 2.56 11.68 13.69
C ASN A 20 3.63 10.86 14.41
N PHE A 21 4.90 11.15 14.12
CA PHE A 21 6.12 10.40 14.45
C PHE A 21 6.29 9.87 15.90
N GLY A 22 5.39 10.18 16.84
CA GLY A 22 5.33 9.62 18.20
C GLY A 22 4.27 8.54 18.45
N VAL A 23 3.22 8.44 17.62
CA VAL A 23 2.16 7.41 17.75
C VAL A 23 1.92 6.80 16.38
N ARG A 24 2.03 5.47 16.30
CA ARG A 24 1.70 4.72 15.08
C ARG A 24 0.22 4.40 15.09
N THR A 25 -0.47 4.79 14.03
CA THR A 25 -1.87 4.45 13.83
C THR A 25 -2.00 3.46 12.66
N SER A 26 -3.23 3.08 12.32
CA SER A 26 -3.51 2.27 11.14
C SER A 26 -4.86 2.65 10.58
N GLY A 27 -4.97 2.74 9.26
CA GLY A 27 -6.25 2.70 8.58
C GLY A 27 -6.90 1.32 8.67
N ARG A 28 -8.21 1.26 8.38
CA ARG A 28 -8.98 0.02 8.26
C ARG A 28 -8.67 -0.73 6.97
N GLU A 29 -8.26 -0.01 5.94
CA GLU A 29 -7.94 -0.55 4.62
C GLU A 29 -6.48 -0.29 4.22
N PRO A 30 -5.91 -1.08 3.28
CA PRO A 30 -4.63 -0.78 2.67
C PRO A 30 -4.55 0.63 2.08
N SER A 31 -3.50 1.36 2.45
CA SER A 31 -3.22 2.69 1.90
C SER A 31 -2.53 2.60 0.55
N LYS A 32 -2.75 3.60 -0.32
CA LYS A 32 -2.08 3.68 -1.63
C LYS A 32 -0.55 3.69 -1.50
N SER A 33 -0.02 4.45 -0.56
CA SER A 33 1.42 4.50 -0.28
C SER A 33 1.96 3.14 0.21
N GLY A 34 1.21 2.42 1.05
CA GLY A 34 1.57 1.08 1.50
C GLY A 34 1.65 0.07 0.36
N ILE A 35 0.65 0.07 -0.54
CA ILE A 35 0.65 -0.83 -1.71
C ILE A 35 1.76 -0.47 -2.71
N VAL A 36 1.98 0.82 -3.00
CA VAL A 36 3.11 1.24 -3.86
C VAL A 36 4.44 0.79 -3.26
N GLY A 37 4.64 0.93 -1.94
CA GLY A 37 5.82 0.44 -1.26
C GLY A 37 6.01 -1.07 -1.37
N LEU A 38 4.92 -1.85 -1.25
CA LEU A 38 4.92 -3.31 -1.43
C LEU A 38 5.32 -3.69 -2.87
N LEU A 39 4.80 -2.98 -3.87
CA LEU A 39 5.18 -3.19 -5.28
C LEU A 39 6.65 -2.84 -5.53
N CYS A 40 7.15 -1.73 -4.97
CA CYS A 40 8.57 -1.40 -5.04
C CYS A 40 9.44 -2.51 -4.45
N ALA A 41 9.05 -3.06 -3.28
CA ALA A 41 9.76 -4.17 -2.65
C ALA A 41 9.76 -5.43 -3.53
N ALA A 42 8.61 -5.78 -4.12
CA ALA A 42 8.50 -6.93 -5.03
C ALA A 42 9.35 -6.78 -6.30
N LEU A 43 9.50 -5.55 -6.80
CA LEU A 43 10.35 -5.21 -7.94
C LEU A 43 11.83 -5.06 -7.58
N GLY A 44 12.18 -5.06 -6.29
CA GLY A 44 13.55 -4.82 -5.82
C GLY A 44 14.03 -3.37 -5.94
N ARG A 45 13.10 -2.39 -6.00
CA ARG A 45 13.46 -0.97 -6.14
C ARG A 45 14.02 -0.40 -4.83
N PRO A 46 15.20 0.26 -4.84
CA PRO A 46 15.69 0.99 -3.69
C PRO A 46 14.83 2.22 -3.39
N ARG A 47 14.89 2.73 -2.15
CA ARG A 47 14.07 3.87 -1.70
C ARG A 47 14.37 5.20 -2.42
N THR A 48 15.52 5.30 -3.08
CA THR A 48 15.93 6.48 -3.85
C THR A 48 15.40 6.47 -5.28
N GLU A 49 14.88 5.33 -5.75
CA GLU A 49 14.32 5.24 -7.09
C GLU A 49 12.98 5.98 -7.18
N PRO A 50 12.71 6.71 -8.28
CA PRO A 50 11.42 7.33 -8.51
C PRO A 50 10.27 6.31 -8.50
N VAL A 51 9.13 6.72 -7.95
CA VAL A 51 7.91 5.89 -7.86
C VAL A 51 6.73 6.47 -8.65
N ALA A 52 6.97 7.47 -9.50
CA ALA A 52 5.92 8.21 -10.20
C ALA A 52 5.06 7.31 -11.12
N ASP A 53 5.68 6.31 -11.72
CA ASP A 53 5.02 5.31 -12.56
C ASP A 53 4.01 4.45 -11.76
N LEU A 54 4.42 3.95 -10.60
CA LEU A 54 3.56 3.16 -9.71
C LEU A 54 2.52 4.04 -9.03
N ALA A 55 2.87 5.27 -8.65
CA ALA A 55 1.98 6.23 -8.03
C ALA A 55 0.87 6.72 -8.99
N ALA A 56 1.12 6.70 -10.30
CA ALA A 56 0.14 7.04 -11.33
C ALA A 56 -0.98 5.99 -11.50
N LEU A 57 -0.77 4.75 -11.02
CA LEU A 57 -1.79 3.71 -11.08
C LEU A 57 -3.02 4.08 -10.25
N GLN A 58 -4.21 3.74 -10.78
CA GLN A 58 -5.45 3.81 -10.02
C GLN A 58 -5.54 2.61 -9.09
N MET A 59 -5.93 2.85 -7.84
CA MET A 59 -6.10 1.83 -6.82
C MET A 59 -7.53 1.87 -6.30
N GLY A 60 -8.17 0.70 -6.29
CA GLY A 60 -9.44 0.46 -5.60
C GLY A 60 -9.24 -0.60 -4.52
N VAL A 61 -10.03 -0.52 -3.45
CA VAL A 61 -10.02 -1.50 -2.37
C VAL A 61 -11.42 -2.06 -2.21
N ARG A 62 -11.51 -3.38 -2.04
CA ARG A 62 -12.71 -4.07 -1.56
C ARG A 62 -12.37 -4.72 -0.23
N VAL A 63 -13.13 -4.40 0.81
CA VAL A 63 -12.97 -5.01 2.14
C VAL A 63 -13.84 -6.26 2.19
N ASP A 64 -13.20 -7.42 2.23
CA ASP A 64 -13.90 -8.71 2.31
C ASP A 64 -14.31 -9.05 3.76
N ARG A 65 -13.54 -8.56 4.74
CA ARG A 65 -13.80 -8.71 6.19
C ARG A 65 -13.11 -7.58 6.96
N GLU A 66 -13.79 -6.96 7.90
CA GLU A 66 -13.18 -6.11 8.95
C GLU A 66 -12.65 -6.95 10.11
#